data_AF-A0A2S2DHC2-F1
#
_entry.id   AF-A0A2S2DHC2-F1
#
_cell.length_a   1.000
_cell.length_b   1.000
_cell.length_c   1.000
_cell.angle_alpha   90.00
_cell.angle_beta   90.00
_cell.angle_gamma   90.00
#
_symmetry.space_group_name_H-M   'P 1'
#
loop_
_entity.id
_entity.type
_entity.pdbx_description
1 polymer ?
#
loop_
_entity_poly.entity_id
_entity_poly.type
_entity_poly.pdbx_seq_one_letter_code
_entity_poly.pdbx_strand_id
1 'polypeptide(L)' 'MVDLSNITHEARRQHQCAFCGLSIQTGERYVRAKAPGGGLLAKRAFHSKCYAGLSAAVAKKG' A
#
# COMPACT_ATOMS: atom_id res chain seq x y z
N MET A 1 14.38 -3.08 -8.70
CA MET A 1 13.43 -3.51 -7.64
C MET A 1 12.99 -2.27 -6.91
N VAL A 2 11.69 -2.04 -6.74
CA VAL A 2 11.21 -0.87 -5.98
C VAL A 2 11.46 -1.17 -4.50
N ASP A 3 12.38 -0.44 -3.86
CA ASP A 3 12.58 -0.55 -2.42
C ASP A 3 11.37 0.04 -1.69
N LEU A 4 10.59 -0.82 -1.03
CA LEU A 4 9.40 -0.43 -0.27
C LEU A 4 9.70 -0.26 1.22
N SER A 5 10.95 -0.48 1.64
CA SER A 5 11.36 -0.50 3.05
C SER A 5 11.05 0.82 3.74
N ASN A 6 11.25 1.93 3.05
CA ASN A 6 11.00 3.30 3.54
C ASN A 6 9.52 3.66 3.74
N ILE A 7 8.60 2.89 3.15
CA ILE A 7 7.14 3.11 3.23
C ILE A 7 6.39 1.91 3.83
N THR A 8 7.14 0.93 4.32
CA THR A 8 6.62 -0.24 5.01
C THR A 8 6.57 0.04 6.50
N HIS A 9 5.41 -0.18 7.11
CA HIS A 9 5.16 0.02 8.52
C HIS A 9 4.53 -1.24 9.12
N GLU A 10 4.68 -1.40 10.43
CA GLU A 10 3.93 -2.40 11.19
C GLU A 10 2.59 -1.80 11.64
N ALA A 11 1.53 -2.56 11.46
CA ALA A 11 0.18 -2.17 11.84
C ALA A 11 0.02 -2.19 13.37
N ARG A 12 0.04 -1.00 14.00
CA ARG A 12 -0.32 -0.86 15.42
C ARG A 12 -1.82 -0.98 15.68
N ARG A 13 -2.64 -0.86 14.64
CA ARG A 13 -4.09 -1.04 14.64
C ARG A 13 -4.52 -1.63 13.30
N GLN A 14 -5.74 -2.15 13.23
CA GLN A 14 -6.28 -2.65 11.97
C GLN A 14 -6.41 -1.50 10.95
N HIS A 15 -6.03 -1.78 9.70
CA HIS A 15 -6.11 -0.83 8.59
C HIS A 15 -6.84 -1.47 7.42
N GLN A 16 -7.67 -0.72 6.70
CA GLN A 16 -8.28 -1.23 5.48
C GLN A 16 -7.33 -1.06 4.29
N CYS A 17 -7.05 -2.16 3.59
CA CYS A 17 -6.29 -2.13 2.35
C CYS A 17 -7.10 -1.46 1.24
N ALA A 18 -6.58 -0.38 0.67
CA ALA A 18 -7.27 0.36 -0.39
C ALA A 18 -7.25 -0.34 -1.77
N PHE A 19 -6.55 -1.47 -1.91
CA PHE A 19 -6.52 -2.26 -3.15
C PHE A 19 -7.50 -3.43 -3.13
N CYS A 20 -7.43 -4.30 -2.11
CA CYS A 20 -8.30 -5.47 -2.00
C CYS A 20 -9.50 -5.29 -1.06
N GLY A 21 -9.59 -4.16 -0.34
CA GLY A 21 -10.68 -3.88 0.62
C GLY A 21 -10.59 -4.64 1.95
N LEU A 22 -9.71 -5.65 2.06
CA LEU A 22 -9.52 -6.46 3.27
C LEU A 22 -8.76 -5.70 4.37
N SER A 23 -8.98 -6.12 5.61
CA SER A 23 -8.30 -5.57 6.79
C SER A 23 -6.89 -6.15 6.97
N ILE A 24 -5.90 -5.27 7.01
CA ILE A 24 -4.55 -5.50 7.52
C ILE A 24 -4.66 -5.65 9.04
N GLN A 25 -4.24 -6.80 9.57
CA GLN A 25 -4.30 -7.08 10.99
C GLN A 25 -3.21 -6.36 11.78
N THR A 26 -3.41 -6.21 13.09
CA THR A 26 -2.34 -5.74 13.99
C THR A 26 -1.14 -6.68 13.97
N GLY A 27 0.06 -6.13 13.91
CA GLY A 27 1.31 -6.89 13.76
C GLY A 27 1.64 -7.27 12.31
N GLU A 28 0.75 -7.07 11.34
CA GLU A 28 1.10 -7.23 9.93
C GLU A 28 1.93 -6.06 9.40
N ARG A 29 2.82 -6.37 8.46
CA ARG A 29 3.56 -5.37 7.68
C ARG A 29 2.71 -4.88 6.52
N TYR A 30 2.55 -3.58 6.41
CA TYR A 30 1.78 -2.93 5.37
C TYR A 30 2.52 -1.72 4.80
N VAL A 31 2.13 -1.32 3.59
CA VAL A 31 2.71 -0.18 2.89
C VAL A 31 1.74 1.00 2.94
N ARG A 32 2.26 2.19 3.19
CA ARG A 32 1.48 3.42 3.22
C ARG A 32 1.89 4.35 2.07
N ALA A 33 1.08 4.37 1.02
CA ALA A 33 1.42 5.02 -0.24
C ALA A 33 0.26 5.86 -0.81
N LYS A 34 0.54 6.70 -1.80
CA LYS A 34 -0.50 7.44 -2.52
C LYS A 34 -1.26 6.49 -3.44
N ALA A 35 -2.59 6.53 -3.39
CA ALA A 35 -3.41 5.77 -4.33
C ALA A 35 -3.43 6.47 -5.69
N PRO A 36 -3.19 5.78 -6.82
CA PRO A 36 -3.40 6.36 -8.14
C PRO A 36 -4.89 6.67 -8.33
N GLY A 37 -5.21 7.91 -8.70
CA GLY A 37 -6.59 8.38 -8.92
C GLY A 37 -7.31 8.99 -7.71
N GLY A 38 -6.68 9.04 -6.53
CA GLY A 38 -7.19 9.79 -5.38
C GLY A 38 -6.55 11.17 -5.30
N GLY A 39 -7.34 12.21 -5.01
CA GLY A 39 -6.87 13.59 -4.86
C GLY A 39 -5.57 13.72 -4.05
N LEU A 40 -4.72 14.66 -4.48
CA LEU A 40 -3.27 14.85 -4.29
C LEU A 40 -2.59 14.53 -2.94
N LEU A 41 -3.28 14.20 -1.86
CA LEU A 41 -2.70 14.20 -0.50
C LEU A 41 -3.04 13.00 0.41
N ALA A 42 -3.96 12.10 0.05
CA ALA A 42 -4.32 11.00 0.95
C ALA A 42 -3.44 9.75 0.76
N LYS A 43 -2.46 9.54 1.67
CA LYS A 43 -1.75 8.26 1.79
C LYS A 43 -2.71 7.19 2.34
N ARG A 44 -2.87 6.08 1.62
CA ARG A 44 -3.72 4.94 2.01
C ARG A 44 -2.86 3.76 2.42
N ALA A 45 -3.46 2.84 3.19
CA ALA A 45 -2.81 1.61 3.60
C ALA A 45 -3.04 0.51 2.56
N PHE A 46 -2.02 -0.30 2.32
CA PHE A 46 -2.03 -1.41 1.38
C PHE A 46 -1.27 -2.59 1.96
N HIS A 47 -1.72 -3.83 1.74
CA HIS A 47 -0.84 -4.98 1.99
C HIS A 47 0.41 -4.85 1.11
N SER A 48 1.57 -5.28 1.61
CA SER A 48 2.84 -5.21 0.87
C SER A 48 2.75 -5.90 -0.50
N LYS A 49 2.05 -7.05 -0.57
CA LYS A 49 1.80 -7.77 -1.83
C LYS A 49 0.86 -6.99 -2.79
N CYS A 50 -0.21 -6.40 -2.26
CA CYS A 50 -1.15 -5.61 -3.04
C CYS A 50 -0.48 -4.38 -3.65
N TYR A 51 0.35 -3.69 -2.86
CA TYR A 51 1.10 -2.54 -3.35
C TYR A 51 2.18 -2.92 -4.37
N ALA A 52 2.88 -4.05 -4.18
CA ALA A 52 3.84 -4.55 -5.16
C ALA A 52 3.21 -4.82 -6.53
N GLY A 53 2.03 -5.47 -6.55
CA GLY A 53 1.26 -5.69 -7.78
C GLY A 53 0.82 -4.40 -8.45
N LEU A 54 0.40 -3.42 -7.65
CA LEU A 54 -0.02 -2.10 -8.13
C LEU A 54 1.16 -1.26 -8.66
N SER A 55 2.31 -1.28 -7.98
CA SER A 55 3.54 -0.61 -8.43
C SER A 55 4.07 -1.22 -9.73
N ALA A 56 3.98 -2.54 -9.89
CA ALA A 56 4.37 -3.22 -11.13
C ALA A 56 3.40 -2.88 -12.28
N ALA A 57 2.10 -2.79 -11.99
CA ALA A 57 1.09 -2.37 -12.96
C ALA A 57 1.24 -0.90 -13.37
N VAL A 58 1.57 -0.01 -12.43
CA VAL A 58 1.85 1.42 -12.69
C VAL A 58 3.14 1.60 -13.49
N ALA A 59 4.20 0.85 -13.16
CA ALA A 59 5.49 0.94 -13.87
C ALA A 59 5.43 0.47 -15.34
N LYS A 60 4.42 -0.30 -15.72
CA LYS A 60 4.20 -0.75 -17.11
C LYS A 60 3.40 0.21 -17.99
N LYS A 61 2.89 1.31 -17.42
CA LYS A 61 2.04 2.28 -18.11
C LYS A 61 2.74 3.63 -18.31
N GLY A 62 4.06 3.60 -18.48
CA GLY A 62 4.92 4.73 -18.82
C GLY A 62 5.67 4.45 -20.11
#